data_AF-A0A1B7MD39-F1
#
_entry.id   AF-A0A1B7MD39-F1
#
_cell.length_a   1.000
_cell.length_b   1.000
_cell.length_c   1.000
_cell.angle_alpha   90.00
_cell.angle_beta   90.00
_cell.angle_gamma   90.00
#
_symmetry.space_group_name_H-M   'P 1'
#
loop_
_entity.id
_entity.type
_entity.pdbx_description
1 polymer ?
#
loop_
_entity_poly.entity_id
_entity_poly.type
_entity_poly.pdbx_seq_one_letter_code
_entity_poly.pdbx_strand_id
1 'polypeptide(L)' 'VIMADKVMFRNCLVAMQPSATKLDLPLTHDIMTYVHNSFIDFFSKLKSDIQVCFLLYSTPTPC' A
#
# COMPACT_ATOMS: atom_id res chain seq x y z
N VAL A 1 -7.43 -14.87 5.29
CA VAL A 1 -7.50 -14.50 6.73
C VAL A 1 -7.23 -13.01 6.82
N ILE A 2 -8.24 -12.18 7.08
CA ILE A 2 -8.07 -10.73 7.07
C ILE A 2 -7.53 -10.30 8.43
N MET A 3 -6.34 -9.71 8.44
CA MET A 3 -5.56 -9.42 9.65
C MET A 3 -6.29 -8.46 10.61
N ALA A 4 -7.12 -7.58 10.07
CA ALA A 4 -7.87 -6.54 10.78
C ALA A 4 -8.89 -7.07 11.80
N ASP A 5 -9.45 -8.26 11.57
CA ASP A 5 -10.44 -8.88 12.47
C ASP A 5 -9.79 -9.82 13.50
N LYS A 6 -8.46 -9.97 13.46
CA LYS A 6 -7.78 -10.74 14.50
C LYS A 6 -7.74 -9.95 15.80
N VAL A 7 -8.17 -10.60 16.88
CA VAL A 7 -8.07 -10.08 18.26
C VAL A 7 -6.66 -9.56 18.56
N MET A 8 -5.62 -10.28 18.10
CA MET A 8 -4.23 -9.88 18.31
C MET A 8 -3.88 -8.54 17.63
N PHE A 9 -4.37 -8.30 16.42
CA PHE A 9 -4.14 -7.05 15.69
C PHE A 9 -4.81 -5.87 16.39
N ARG A 10 -6.06 -6.05 16.84
CA ARG A 10 -6.77 -5.06 17.67
C ARG A 10 -6.06 -4.78 19.00
N ASN A 11 -5.55 -5.81 19.67
CA ASN A 11 -4.82 -5.65 20.93
C ASN A 11 -3.51 -4.86 20.73
N CYS A 12 -2.77 -5.11 19.65
CA CYS A 12 -1.59 -4.33 19.30
C CYS A 12 -1.95 -2.86 19.05
N LEU A 13 -3.06 -2.59 18.35
CA LEU A 13 -3.55 -1.23 18.11
C LEU A 13 -3.94 -0.50 19.39
N VAL A 14 -4.67 -1.16 20.30
CA VAL A 14 -5.01 -0.59 21.63
C VAL A 14 -3.74 -0.34 22.45
N ALA A 15 -2.73 -1.21 22.36
CA ALA A 15 -1.45 -0.97 23.03
C ALA A 15 -0.67 0.22 22.44
N MET A 16 -0.71 0.41 21.12
CA MET A 16 -0.06 1.54 20.45
C MET A 16 -0.81 2.86 20.67
N GLN A 17 -2.14 2.81 20.80
CA GLN A 17 -2.97 3.99 21.06
C GLN A 17 -4.16 3.61 21.96
N PRO A 18 -3.99 3.69 23.29
CA PRO A 18 -5.00 3.24 24.26
C PRO A 18 -6.31 4.03 24.19
N SER A 19 -6.26 5.27 23.71
CA SER A 19 -7.40 6.15 23.51
C SER A 19 -8.13 5.94 22.18
N ALA A 20 -7.60 5.10 21.28
CA ALA A 20 -8.27 4.80 20.02
C ALA A 20 -9.55 4.01 20.29
N THR A 21 -10.68 4.59 19.91
CA THR A 21 -11.97 3.93 19.93
C THR A 21 -12.14 3.05 18.69
N LYS A 22 -13.15 2.17 18.70
CA LYS A 22 -13.43 1.31 17.53
C LYS A 22 -13.71 2.09 16.25
N LEU A 23 -14.13 3.36 16.35
CA LEU A 23 -14.39 4.24 15.22
C LEU A 23 -13.11 4.86 14.66
N ASP A 24 -12.06 4.97 15.48
CA ASP A 24 -10.75 5.48 15.06
C ASP A 24 -9.93 4.41 14.32
N LEU A 25 -10.36 3.14 14.42
CA LEU A 25 -9.72 2.02 13.75
C LEU A 25 -10.35 1.79 12.38
N PRO A 26 -9.55 1.73 11.30
CA PRO A 26 -10.06 1.45 9.97
C PRO A 26 -10.71 0.06 9.93
N LEU A 27 -11.82 -0.06 9.21
CA LEU A 27 -12.49 -1.34 9.06
C LEU A 27 -11.65 -2.27 8.19
N THR A 28 -11.95 -3.56 8.29
CA THR A 28 -11.39 -4.60 7.42
C THR A 28 -11.48 -4.22 5.94
N HIS A 29 -12.63 -3.67 5.53
CA HIS A 29 -12.84 -3.17 4.17
C HIS A 29 -11.86 -2.05 3.81
N ASP A 30 -11.66 -1.08 4.71
CA ASP A 30 -10.83 0.09 4.45
C ASP A 30 -9.36 -0.31 4.32
N ILE A 31 -8.89 -1.22 5.18
CA ILE A 31 -7.54 -1.79 5.10
C ILE A 31 -7.37 -2.55 3.78
N MET A 32 -8.36 -3.35 3.38
CA MET A 32 -8.28 -4.13 2.14
C MET A 32 -8.26 -3.23 0.91
N THR A 33 -9.11 -2.21 0.87
CA THR A 33 -9.14 -1.21 -0.20
C THR A 33 -7.82 -0.44 -0.27
N TYR A 34 -7.28 -0.01 0.87
CA TYR A 34 -5.98 0.66 0.92
C TYR A 34 -4.86 -0.20 0.36
N VAL A 35 -4.77 -1.47 0.78
CA VAL A 35 -3.76 -2.41 0.29
C VAL A 35 -3.91 -2.65 -1.21
N HIS A 36 -5.14 -2.85 -1.69
CA HIS A 36 -5.41 -3.06 -3.11
C HIS A 36 -4.97 -1.87 -3.96
N ASN A 37 -5.37 -0.66 -3.56
CA ASN A 37 -5.03 0.57 -4.28
C ASN A 37 -3.52 0.82 -4.26
N SER A 38 -2.87 0.65 -3.11
CA SER A 38 -1.42 0.80 -2.98
C SER A 38 -0.66 -0.16 -3.91
N PHE A 39 -1.18 -1.38 -4.10
CA PHE A 39 -0.60 -2.35 -5.01
C PHE A 39 -0.77 -1.92 -6.47
N ILE A 40 -1.95 -1.43 -6.87
CA ILE A 40 -2.19 -0.89 -8.22
C ILE A 40 -1.26 0.28 -8.52
N ASP A 41 -1.12 1.21 -7.57
CA ASP A 41 -0.23 2.37 -7.71
C ASP A 41 1.22 1.95 -7.87
N PHE A 42 1.67 1.00 -7.06
CA PHE A 42 3.02 0.43 -7.18
C PHE A 42 3.26 -0.20 -8.55
N PHE A 43 2.34 -1.02 -9.07
CA PHE A 43 2.50 -1.63 -10.39
C PHE A 43 2.49 -0.60 -11.52
N SER A 44 1.65 0.41 -11.42
CA SER A 44 1.59 1.51 -12.39
C SER A 44 2.91 2.29 -12.41
N LYS A 45 3.46 2.58 -11.22
CA LYS A 45 4.75 3.24 -11.07
C LYS A 45 5.89 2.37 -11.62
N LEU A 46 5.92 1.09 -11.28
CA LEU A 46 6.91 0.14 -11.79
C LEU A 46 6.90 0.05 -13.31
N LYS A 47 5.72 -0.04 -13.92
CA LYS A 47 5.58 -0.05 -15.39
C LYS A 47 6.14 1.23 -16.02
N SER A 48 5.82 2.38 -15.45
CA SER A 48 6.35 3.67 -15.91
C SER A 48 7.87 3.70 -15.81
N ASP A 49 8.44 3.24 -14.69
CA ASP A 49 9.88 3.29 -14.46
C ASP A 49 10.63 2.33 -15.42
N ILE A 50 10.08 1.13 -15.67
CA ILE A 50 10.61 0.19 -16.68
C ILE A 50 10.56 0.81 -18.09
N GLN A 51 9.45 1.47 -18.44
CA GLN A 51 9.30 2.12 -19.74
C GLN A 51 10.29 3.27 -19.92
N VAL A 52 10.50 4.09 -18.90
CA VAL A 52 11.50 5.16 -18.91
C VAL A 52 12.91 4.58 -19.10
N CYS A 53 13.26 3.52 -18.38
CA CYS A 53 14.54 2.83 -18.58
C CYS A 53 14.70 2.38 -20.05
N PHE A 54 13.69 1.70 -20.62
CA PHE A 54 13.76 1.25 -22.01
C PHE A 54 13.95 2.40 -23.01
N LEU A 55 13.26 3.53 -22.82
CA LEU A 55 13.40 4.70 -23.69
C LEU A 55 14.79 5.33 -23.60
N LEU A 56 15.36 5.44 -22.40
CA LEU A 56 16.71 5.99 -22.21
C LEU A 56 17.80 5.13 -22.85
N TYR A 57 17.63 3.80 -22.90
CA TYR A 57 18.54 2.90 -23.61
C TYR A 57 18.32 2.86 -25.13
N SER A 58 17.16 3.29 -25.61
CA SER A 58 16.78 3.22 -27.03
C SER A 58 17.01 4.53 -27.79
N THR A 59 17.24 5.65 -27.09
CA THR A 59 17.62 6.90 -27.74
C THR A 59 19.09 6.83 -28.17
N PRO A 60 19.42 7.03 -29.47
CA PRO A 60 20.81 7.20 -29.87
C PRO A 60 21.36 8.42 -29.16
N THR A 61 22.48 8.24 -28.44
CA THR A 61 23.25 9.35 -27.86
C THR A 61 23.46 10.42 -28.93
N PRO A 62 23.09 11.69 -28.70
CA PRO A 62 23.48 12.75 -29.61
C PRO A 62 25.00 12.93 -29.50
N CYS A 63 25.69 12.55 -30.58
CA CYS A 63 27.11 12.83 -30.79
C CYS A 63 27.37 14.34 -30.76
#